data_AF-A0A812WJ29-F1
#
_entry.id   AF-A0A812WJ29-F1
#
_cell.length_a   1.000
_cell.length_b   1.000
_cell.length_c   1.000
_cell.angle_alpha   90.00
_cell.angle_beta   90.00
_cell.angle_gamma   90.00
#
_symmetry.space_group_name_H-M   'P 1'
#
loop_
_entity.id
_entity.type
_entity.pdbx_description
1 polymer ?
#
loop_
_entity_poly.entity_id
_entity_poly.type
_entity_poly.pdbx_seq_one_letter_code
_entity_poly.pdbx_strand_id
1 'polypeptide(L)'
;MSSPPWSFSQQELEEQYRERAYFSQEMKVSKYELYREDIKDLTDLTVSKMDVYMVINVLQLLFCVMLFTEGMPKPRTTPLWLHWILAASSGSAVLYFVLSIWLGMHASIAAHSFGVRLLTQFVPSSCGQGGCFSKL
;
A
#
# COMPACT_ATOMS: atom_id res chain seq x y z
N MET A 1 3.53 -22.45 -62.07
CA MET A 1 4.54 -22.29 -61.00
C MET A 1 3.96 -22.93 -59.75
N SER A 2 4.12 -24.25 -59.62
CA SER A 2 3.56 -25.04 -58.51
C SER A 2 4.54 -25.03 -57.34
N SER A 3 4.08 -24.61 -56.17
CA SER A 3 4.86 -24.61 -54.95
C SER A 3 5.39 -26.02 -54.64
N PRO A 4 6.63 -26.16 -54.15
CA PRO A 4 7.19 -27.46 -53.83
C PRO A 4 6.43 -28.15 -52.67
N PRO A 5 6.39 -29.49 -52.61
CA PRO A 5 5.49 -30.24 -51.71
C PRO A 5 5.76 -30.07 -50.21
N TRP A 6 6.92 -29.53 -49.81
CA TRP A 6 7.26 -29.17 -48.42
C TRP A 6 6.79 -27.76 -47.98
N SER A 7 6.18 -26.99 -48.89
CA SER A 7 5.64 -25.66 -48.57
C SER A 7 4.43 -25.71 -47.64
N PHE A 8 3.63 -26.78 -47.70
CA PHE A 8 2.49 -26.99 -46.81
C PHE A 8 2.95 -27.13 -45.34
N SER A 9 4.02 -27.90 -45.09
CA SER A 9 4.59 -28.09 -43.76
C SER A 9 5.24 -26.83 -43.19
N GLN A 10 5.75 -25.95 -44.06
CA GLN A 10 6.28 -24.64 -43.66
C GLN A 10 5.15 -23.69 -43.21
N GLN A 11 4.02 -23.70 -43.92
CA GLN A 11 2.86 -22.88 -43.55
C GLN A 11 2.30 -23.28 -42.18
N GLU A 12 2.15 -24.57 -41.89
CA GLU A 12 1.70 -25.06 -40.57
C GLU A 12 2.67 -24.65 -39.44
N LEU A 13 3.98 -24.70 -39.68
CA LEU A 13 4.98 -24.26 -38.70
C LEU A 13 4.94 -22.76 -38.42
N GLU A 14 4.72 -21.93 -39.45
CA GLU A 14 4.57 -20.48 -39.30
C GLU A 14 3.31 -20.11 -38.53
N GLU A 15 2.20 -20.81 -38.76
CA GLU A 15 0.95 -20.65 -38.01
C GLU A 15 1.15 -21.02 -36.54
N GLN A 16 1.81 -22.15 -36.25
CA GLN A 16 2.16 -22.56 -34.88
C GLN A 16 3.09 -21.55 -34.19
N TYR A 17 4.05 -20.96 -34.89
CA TYR A 17 4.94 -19.94 -34.33
C TYR A 17 4.16 -18.65 -34.01
N ARG A 18 3.25 -18.25 -34.91
CA ARG A 18 2.39 -17.08 -34.73
C ARG A 18 1.45 -17.25 -33.54
N GLU A 19 0.84 -18.42 -33.39
CA GLU A 19 -0.03 -18.74 -32.25
C GLU A 19 0.73 -18.67 -30.91
N ARG A 20 1.96 -19.21 -30.86
CA ARG A 20 2.84 -19.07 -29.67
C ARG A 20 3.21 -17.62 -29.37
N ALA A 21 3.41 -16.80 -30.40
CA ALA A 21 3.71 -15.39 -30.24
C ALA A 21 2.51 -14.62 -29.67
N TYR A 22 1.29 -14.88 -30.17
CA TYR A 22 0.05 -14.31 -29.62
C TYR A 22 -0.17 -14.76 -28.18
N PHE A 23 -0.04 -16.05 -27.89
CA PHE A 23 -0.17 -16.57 -26.53
C PHE A 23 0.84 -15.93 -25.56
N SER A 24 2.08 -15.70 -26.02
CA SER A 24 3.09 -15.00 -25.22
C SER A 24 2.71 -13.54 -24.93
N GLN A 25 2.04 -12.87 -25.87
CA GLN A 25 1.55 -11.50 -25.69
C GLN A 25 0.38 -11.46 -24.71
N GLU A 26 -0.60 -12.35 -24.84
CA GLU A 26 -1.72 -12.45 -23.91
C GLU A 26 -1.25 -12.73 -22.47
N MET A 27 -0.31 -13.67 -22.31
CA MET A 27 0.32 -13.94 -21.02
C MET A 27 1.02 -12.72 -20.40
N LYS A 28 1.60 -11.84 -21.22
CA LYS A 28 2.22 -10.60 -20.73
C LYS A 28 1.15 -9.60 -20.30
N VAL A 29 0.10 -9.41 -21.10
CA VAL A 29 -1.01 -8.50 -20.78
C VAL A 29 -1.72 -8.92 -19.49
N SER A 30 -2.07 -10.20 -19.38
CA SER A 30 -2.71 -10.75 -18.19
C SER A 30 -1.87 -10.57 -16.92
N LYS A 31 -0.53 -10.74 -17.01
CA LYS A 31 0.37 -10.45 -15.88
C LYS A 31 0.32 -8.98 -15.44
N TYR A 32 0.23 -8.04 -16.39
CA TYR A 32 0.14 -6.61 -16.07
C TYR A 32 -1.19 -6.24 -15.42
N GLU A 33 -2.29 -6.87 -15.83
CA GLU A 33 -3.60 -6.68 -15.21
C GLU A 33 -3.60 -7.19 -13.76
N LEU A 34 -3.12 -8.42 -13.56
CA LEU A 34 -3.01 -9.05 -12.24
C LEU A 34 -2.14 -8.24 -11.29
N TYR A 35 -1.02 -7.69 -11.80
CA TYR A 35 -0.13 -6.84 -11.01
C TYR A 35 -0.78 -5.52 -10.57
N ARG A 36 -1.65 -4.93 -11.40
CA ARG A 36 -2.37 -3.70 -11.03
C ARG A 36 -3.45 -3.93 -9.99
N GLU A 37 -4.10 -5.08 -10.04
CA GLU A 37 -5.11 -5.48 -9.07
C GLU A 37 -4.47 -5.77 -7.71
N ASP A 38 -3.36 -6.51 -7.70
CA ASP A 38 -2.61 -6.83 -6.47
C ASP A 38 -2.11 -5.58 -5.73
N ILE A 39 -1.62 -4.56 -6.45
CA ILE A 39 -1.23 -3.28 -5.84
C ILE A 39 -2.43 -2.61 -5.15
N LYS A 40 -3.60 -2.59 -5.80
CA LYS A 40 -4.80 -1.96 -5.22
C LYS A 40 -5.22 -2.71 -3.96
N ASP A 41 -5.30 -4.03 -4.02
CA ASP A 41 -5.67 -4.87 -2.88
C ASP A 41 -4.69 -4.73 -1.71
N LEU A 42 -3.38 -4.70 -1.98
CA LEU A 42 -2.38 -4.51 -0.93
C LEU A 42 -2.53 -3.14 -0.24
N THR A 43 -2.77 -2.09 -1.01
CA THR A 43 -2.98 -0.74 -0.45
C THR A 43 -4.27 -0.65 0.36
N ASP A 44 -5.37 -1.22 -0.14
CA ASP A 44 -6.66 -1.20 0.53
C ASP A 44 -6.63 -2.00 1.85
N LEU A 45 -6.00 -3.17 1.82
CA LEU A 45 -5.81 -4.00 3.01
C LEU A 45 -4.97 -3.27 4.07
N THR A 46 -3.90 -2.59 3.65
CA THR A 46 -3.02 -1.84 4.56
C THR A 46 -3.78 -0.71 5.25
N VAL A 47 -4.57 0.05 4.49
CA VAL A 47 -5.37 1.17 5.01
C VAL A 47 -6.42 0.67 6.00
N SER A 48 -7.14 -0.40 5.61
CA SER A 48 -8.15 -1.04 6.45
C SER A 48 -7.57 -1.51 7.80
N LYS A 49 -6.39 -2.15 7.77
CA LYS A 49 -5.72 -2.59 9.01
C LYS A 49 -5.24 -1.42 9.86
N MET A 50 -4.70 -0.37 9.24
CA MET A 50 -4.14 0.76 9.97
C MET A 50 -5.21 1.63 10.64
N ASP A 51 -6.41 1.71 10.06
CA ASP A 51 -7.58 2.36 10.69
C ASP A 51 -7.97 1.64 12.00
N VAL A 52 -8.09 0.30 11.96
CA VAL A 52 -8.41 -0.51 13.15
C VAL A 52 -7.38 -0.31 14.27
N TYR A 53 -6.10 -0.26 13.95
CA TYR A 53 -5.06 0.01 14.94
C TYR A 53 -5.14 1.44 15.51
N MET A 54 -5.52 2.42 14.69
CA MET A 54 -5.70 3.80 15.14
C MET A 54 -6.83 3.90 16.17
N VAL A 55 -7.97 3.24 15.94
CA VAL A 55 -9.11 3.23 16.88
C VAL A 55 -8.71 2.68 18.25
N ILE A 56 -7.98 1.55 18.28
CA ILE A 56 -7.52 0.93 19.53
C ILE A 56 -6.55 1.86 20.27
N ASN A 57 -5.61 2.49 19.56
CA ASN A 57 -4.67 3.43 20.16
C ASN A 57 -5.36 4.67 20.76
N VAL A 58 -6.41 5.20 20.11
CA VAL A 58 -7.18 6.33 20.63
C VAL A 58 -7.95 5.95 21.90
N LEU A 59 -8.53 4.75 21.95
CA LEU A 59 -9.23 4.26 23.13
C LEU A 59 -8.28 4.05 24.31
N GLN A 60 -7.10 3.47 24.06
CA GLN A 60 -6.05 3.31 25.08
C GLN A 60 -5.53 4.67 25.58
N LEU A 61 -5.39 5.65 24.68
CA LEU A 61 -4.99 7.02 25.02
C LEU A 61 -6.01 7.70 25.93
N LEU A 62 -7.31 7.54 25.66
CA LEU A 62 -8.38 8.07 26.51
C LEU A 62 -8.30 7.52 27.94
N PHE A 63 -8.08 6.21 28.10
CA PHE A 63 -7.85 5.62 29.43
C PHE A 63 -6.62 6.20 30.13
N CYS A 64 -5.53 6.41 29.39
CA CYS A 64 -4.29 6.99 29.94
C CYS A 64 -4.51 8.45 30.39
N VAL A 65 -5.28 9.24 29.64
CA VAL A 65 -5.64 10.62 30.00
C VAL A 65 -6.57 10.67 31.20
N MET A 66 -7.59 9.81 31.28
CA MET A 66 -8.45 9.74 32.47
C MET A 66 -7.66 9.40 33.75
N LEU A 67 -6.72 8.45 33.64
CA LEU A 67 -5.84 8.08 34.74
C LEU A 67 -4.95 9.25 35.16
N PHE A 68 -4.52 10.10 34.21
CA PHE A 68 -3.77 11.32 34.51
C PHE A 68 -4.61 12.38 35.23
N THR A 69 -5.87 12.59 34.83
CA THR A 69 -6.72 13.65 35.42
C THR A 69 -7.28 13.29 36.80
N GLU A 70 -7.67 12.03 37.01
CA GLU A 70 -8.31 11.58 38.26
C GLU A 70 -7.38 10.81 39.20
N GLY A 71 -6.30 10.22 38.67
CA GLY A 71 -5.37 9.40 39.43
C GLY A 71 -4.29 10.17 40.20
N MET A 72 -4.21 11.49 40.06
CA MET A 72 -3.19 12.28 40.76
C MET A 72 -3.50 12.37 42.28
N PRO A 73 -2.66 11.80 43.16
CA PRO A 73 -2.86 11.89 44.59
C PRO A 73 -2.70 13.35 45.06
N LYS A 74 -3.59 13.78 45.96
CA LYS A 74 -3.55 15.13 46.52
C LYS A 74 -2.19 15.39 47.18
N PRO A 75 -1.57 16.57 46.97
CA PRO A 75 -0.20 16.88 47.41
C PRO A 75 0.00 16.85 48.94
N ARG A 76 -1.07 16.65 49.71
CA ARG A 76 -1.03 16.54 51.17
C ARG A 76 -0.70 15.13 51.68
N THR A 77 -0.82 14.10 50.83
CA THR A 77 -0.75 12.69 51.27
C THR A 77 0.50 11.95 50.74
N THR A 78 1.18 12.46 49.72
CA THR A 78 2.31 11.76 49.06
C THR A 78 3.55 12.66 48.86
N PRO A 79 4.78 12.11 48.93
CA PRO A 79 6.01 12.86 48.69
C PRO A 79 6.14 13.33 47.23
N LEU A 80 6.69 14.53 47.02
CA LEU A 80 6.78 15.19 45.71
C LEU A 80 7.54 14.38 44.63
N TRP A 81 8.58 13.64 44.99
CA TRP A 81 9.38 12.88 44.01
C TRP A 81 8.56 11.77 43.32
N LEU A 82 7.65 11.12 44.06
CA LEU A 82 6.74 10.11 43.53
C LEU A 82 5.77 10.71 42.51
N HIS A 83 5.35 11.95 42.73
CA HIS A 83 4.47 12.69 41.83
C HIS A 83 5.15 12.95 40.48
N TRP A 84 6.43 13.34 40.49
CA TRP A 84 7.21 13.53 39.27
C TRP A 84 7.42 12.25 38.47
N ILE A 85 7.66 11.11 39.13
CA ILE A 85 7.78 9.81 38.45
C ILE A 85 6.46 9.39 37.81
N LEU A 86 5.34 9.57 38.52
CA LEU A 86 4.02 9.26 37.97
C LEU A 86 3.68 10.16 36.79
N ALA A 87 3.97 11.45 36.87
CA ALA A 87 3.78 12.40 35.78
C ALA A 87 4.68 12.09 34.57
N ALA A 88 5.94 11.69 34.80
CA ALA A 88 6.86 11.31 33.73
C ALA A 88 6.45 10.01 33.03
N SER A 89 5.98 9.01 33.80
CA SER A 89 5.52 7.72 33.27
C SER A 89 4.21 7.85 32.49
N SER A 90 3.25 8.61 33.00
CA SER A 90 2.00 8.90 32.28
C SER A 90 2.25 9.75 31.03
N GLY A 91 3.15 10.74 31.11
CA GLY A 91 3.56 11.54 29.95
C GLY A 91 4.24 10.71 28.86
N SER A 92 5.14 9.78 29.22
CA SER A 92 5.80 8.92 28.24
C SER A 92 4.85 7.91 27.59
N ALA A 93 3.86 7.41 28.33
CA ALA A 93 2.80 6.56 27.79
C ALA A 93 1.97 7.32 26.72
N VAL A 94 1.55 8.56 27.02
CA VAL A 94 0.83 9.39 26.03
C VAL A 94 1.67 9.66 24.79
N LEU A 95 2.95 10.02 24.96
CA LEU A 95 3.87 10.25 23.83
C LEU A 95 4.05 8.98 22.98
N TYR A 96 4.12 7.80 23.60
CA TYR A 96 4.20 6.52 22.89
C TYR A 96 2.97 6.26 22.02
N PHE A 97 1.76 6.50 22.54
CA PHE A 97 0.52 6.33 21.76
C PHE A 97 0.41 7.35 20.62
N VAL A 98 0.79 8.60 20.86
CA VAL A 98 0.81 9.64 19.81
C VAL A 98 1.81 9.27 18.70
N LEU A 99 3.00 8.80 19.04
CA LEU A 99 3.99 8.32 18.07
C LEU A 99 3.48 7.11 17.29
N SER A 100 2.80 6.18 17.94
CA SER A 100 2.18 5.02 17.29
C SER A 100 1.14 5.44 16.24
N ILE A 101 0.23 6.36 16.60
CA ILE A 101 -0.77 6.92 15.69
C ILE A 101 -0.11 7.65 14.51
N TRP A 102 0.93 8.44 14.79
CA TRP A 102 1.68 9.15 13.76
C TRP A 102 2.32 8.21 12.74
N LEU A 103 3.01 7.17 13.21
CA LEU A 103 3.61 6.15 12.34
C LEU A 103 2.54 5.38 11.54
N GLY A 104 1.40 5.08 12.17
CA GLY A 104 0.24 4.47 11.52
C GLY A 104 -0.29 5.31 10.35
N MET A 105 -0.50 6.61 10.61
CA MET A 105 -0.99 7.56 9.61
C MET A 105 0.01 7.73 8.46
N HIS A 106 1.30 7.86 8.78
CA HIS A 106 2.36 7.98 7.77
C HIS A 106 2.45 6.74 6.86
N ALA A 107 2.28 5.54 7.43
CA ALA A 107 2.27 4.29 6.65
C ALA A 107 1.10 4.23 5.66
N SER A 108 -0.10 4.65 6.08
CA SER A 108 -1.29 4.71 5.21
C SER A 108 -1.10 5.67 4.03
N ILE A 109 -0.60 6.88 4.31
CA ILE A 109 -0.34 7.90 3.29
C ILE A 109 0.74 7.43 2.30
N ALA A 110 1.80 6.79 2.80
CA ALA A 110 2.85 6.23 1.97
C ALA A 110 2.29 5.15 1.04
N ALA A 111 1.49 4.20 1.54
CA ALA A 111 0.87 3.14 0.74
C ALA A 111 0.02 3.70 -0.41
N HIS A 112 -0.85 4.68 -0.15
CA HIS A 112 -1.65 5.34 -1.18
C HIS A 112 -0.77 6.04 -2.23
N SER A 113 0.28 6.73 -1.80
CA SER A 113 1.18 7.45 -2.72
C SER A 113 1.97 6.48 -3.63
N PHE A 114 2.36 5.31 -3.11
CA PHE A 114 3.06 4.29 -3.90
C PHE A 114 2.16 3.67 -4.96
N GLY A 115 0.88 3.41 -4.64
CA GLY A 115 -0.09 2.92 -5.61
C GLY A 115 -0.19 3.86 -6.82
N VAL A 116 -0.43 5.14 -6.60
CA VAL A 116 -0.54 6.13 -7.69
C VAL A 116 0.76 6.26 -8.49
N ARG A 117 1.91 6.25 -7.82
CA ARG A 117 3.23 6.32 -8.49
C ARG A 117 3.51 5.12 -9.39
N LEU A 118 3.16 3.93 -8.96
CA LEU A 118 3.30 2.72 -9.78
C LEU A 118 2.37 2.80 -10.99
N LEU A 119 1.11 3.21 -10.83
CA LEU A 119 0.19 3.36 -11.96
C LEU A 119 0.66 4.38 -13.01
N THR A 120 1.31 5.47 -12.61
CA THR A 120 1.80 6.51 -13.52
C THR A 120 3.13 6.15 -14.20
N GLN A 121 4.00 5.37 -13.55
CA GLN A 121 5.29 4.95 -14.13
C GLN A 121 5.15 3.90 -15.26
N PHE A 122 4.04 3.15 -15.31
CA PHE A 122 3.81 2.17 -16.37
C PHE A 122 3.12 2.74 -17.62
N VAL A 123 2.81 4.05 -17.67
CA VAL A 123 2.58 4.72 -18.95
C VAL A 123 3.94 4.89 -19.60
N PRO A 124 4.25 4.19 -20.70
CA PRO A 124 5.53 4.37 -21.37
C PRO A 124 5.66 5.83 -21.79
N SER A 125 6.69 6.50 -21.29
CA SER A 125 7.18 7.77 -21.85
C SER A 125 7.64 7.64 -23.31
N SER A 126 7.53 6.46 -23.94
CA SER A 126 7.58 6.31 -25.40
C SER A 126 6.40 6.97 -26.13
N CYS A 127 5.34 7.42 -25.45
CA CYS A 127 4.38 8.36 -26.06
C CYS A 127 4.80 9.82 -25.83
N GLY A 128 6.10 10.08 -25.90
CA GLY A 128 6.73 11.39 -25.97
C GLY A 128 7.27 11.72 -27.37
N GLN A 129 6.70 11.15 -28.44
CA GLN A 129 6.68 11.72 -29.80
C GLN A 129 5.80 10.84 -30.70
N GLY A 130 4.62 11.33 -31.07
CA GLY A 130 3.81 10.72 -32.14
C GLY A 130 2.58 9.95 -31.67
N GLY A 131 1.47 10.68 -31.52
CA GLY A 131 0.12 10.26 -31.88
C GLY A 131 -0.37 8.89 -31.45
N CYS A 132 -1.08 8.82 -30.33
CA CYS A 132 -2.33 8.04 -30.26
C CYS A 132 -3.12 8.41 -28.99
N PHE A 133 -3.71 9.61 -28.99
CA PHE A 133 -4.83 9.95 -28.11
C PHE A 133 -6.00 10.33 -29.00
N SER A 134 -6.57 9.32 -29.67
CA SER A 134 -7.81 9.48 -30.44
C SER A 134 -8.61 8.19 -30.38
N LYS A 135 -8.99 7.81 -29.15
CA LYS A 135 -10.23 7.09 -28.80
C LYS A 135 -10.16 6.70 -27.33
N LEU A 136 -10.72 7.57 -26.50
CA LEU A 136 -11.53 7.28 -25.32
C LEU A 136 -12.15 8.60 -24.86
#